data_AF-A0A6H0SEP2-F1
#
_entry.id   AF-A0A6H0SEP2-F1
#
_cell.length_a   1.000
_cell.length_b   1.000
_cell.length_c   1.000
_cell.angle_alpha   90.00
_cell.angle_beta   90.00
_cell.angle_gamma   90.00
#
_symmetry.space_group_name_H-M   'P 1'
#
loop_
_entity.id
_entity.type
_entity.pdbx_description
1 polymer ?
#
loop_
_entity_poly.entity_id
_entity_poly.type
_entity_poly.pdbx_seq_one_letter_code
_entity_poly.pdbx_strand_id
1 'polypeptide(L)'
;MDSSFGFLSKSDSDLLKAILNRRNPELSARIGLSASVSRADAGGVISAISDELTDNLDADWEPTQHGKRISDVLARVNAMRIAEWPE
;
A
#
# COMPACT_ATOMS: atom_id res chain seq x y z
N MET A 1 4.65 11.88 -14.66
CA MET A 1 5.23 11.24 -13.45
C MET A 1 4.06 10.71 -12.66
N ASP A 2 4.02 9.40 -12.37
CA ASP A 2 2.94 8.80 -11.60
C ASP A 2 3.11 9.20 -10.13
N SER A 3 2.26 10.13 -9.68
CA SER A 3 2.26 10.76 -8.36
C SER A 3 1.24 10.13 -7.40
N SER A 4 0.63 8.99 -7.75
CA SER A 4 -0.42 8.37 -6.94
C SER A 4 -0.02 8.09 -5.49
N PHE A 5 1.28 7.88 -5.25
CA PHE A 5 1.86 7.67 -3.94
C PHE A 5 2.94 8.72 -3.63
N GLY A 6 2.71 9.99 -3.98
CA GLY A 6 3.69 11.07 -3.78
C GLY A 6 4.12 11.31 -2.33
N PHE A 7 3.34 10.81 -1.37
CA PHE A 7 3.66 10.84 0.07
C PHE A 7 4.65 9.75 0.52
N LEU A 8 4.96 8.79 -0.36
CA LEU A 8 5.96 7.75 -0.11
C LEU A 8 7.29 8.08 -0.80
N SER A 9 8.37 7.46 -0.32
CA SER A 9 9.63 7.47 -1.05
C SER A 9 9.46 6.71 -2.37
N LYS A 10 10.28 7.01 -3.40
CA LYS A 10 10.20 6.31 -4.69
C LYS A 10 10.25 4.78 -4.53
N SER A 11 11.15 4.29 -3.69
CA SER A 11 11.33 2.86 -3.44
C SER A 11 10.13 2.22 -2.73
N ASP A 12 9.40 2.98 -1.93
CA ASP A 12 8.20 2.51 -1.23
C ASP A 12 6.97 2.59 -2.13
N SER A 13 6.89 3.61 -3.00
CA SER A 13 5.88 3.70 -4.06
C SER A 13 6.01 2.55 -5.05
N ASP A 14 7.23 2.21 -5.46
CA ASP A 14 7.49 1.07 -6.36
C ASP A 14 7.14 -0.26 -5.68
N LEU A 15 7.44 -0.40 -4.38
CA LEU A 15 7.03 -1.56 -3.59
C LEU A 15 5.50 -1.67 -3.51
N LEU A 16 4.82 -0.59 -3.17
CA LEU A 16 3.36 -0.58 -3.07
C LEU A 16 2.70 -0.92 -4.42
N LYS A 17 3.20 -0.38 -5.53
CA LYS A 17 2.72 -0.73 -6.87
C LYS A 17 2.93 -2.22 -7.18
N ALA A 18 4.09 -2.78 -6.81
CA ALA A 18 4.35 -4.20 -7.00
C ALA A 18 3.37 -5.07 -6.20
N ILE A 19 3.06 -4.68 -4.96
CA ILE A 19 2.07 -5.35 -4.10
C ILE A 19 0.68 -5.26 -4.73
N LEU A 20 0.25 -4.07 -5.12
CA LEU A 20 -1.06 -3.86 -5.74
C LEU A 20 -1.20 -4.65 -7.06
N ASN A 21 -0.18 -4.66 -7.91
CA ASN A 21 -0.20 -5.45 -9.14
C ASN A 21 -0.35 -6.95 -8.88
N ARG A 22 0.17 -7.46 -7.75
CA ARG A 22 0.09 -8.88 -7.37
C ARG A 22 -1.24 -9.23 -6.71
N ARG A 23 -1.71 -8.39 -5.78
CA ARG A 23 -2.87 -8.66 -4.91
C ARG A 23 -4.19 -8.15 -5.48
N ASN A 24 -4.16 -7.02 -6.19
CA ASN A 24 -5.34 -6.39 -6.76
C ASN A 24 -4.98 -5.59 -8.04
N PRO A 25 -4.75 -6.26 -9.17
CA PRO A 25 -4.32 -5.62 -10.41
C PRO A 25 -5.34 -4.62 -10.95
N GLU A 26 -6.63 -4.84 -10.72
CA GLU A 26 -7.70 -3.93 -11.12
C GLU A 26 -7.63 -2.59 -10.37
N LEU A 27 -7.38 -2.65 -9.06
CA LEU A 27 -7.16 -1.47 -8.23
C LEU A 27 -5.89 -0.73 -8.64
N SER A 28 -4.81 -1.46 -8.91
CA SER A 28 -3.54 -0.90 -9.41
C SER A 28 -3.75 -0.15 -10.73
N ALA A 29 -4.44 -0.76 -11.69
CA ALA A 29 -4.76 -0.13 -12.97
C ALA A 29 -5.61 1.13 -12.80
N ARG A 30 -6.61 1.09 -11.92
CA ARG A 30 -7.49 2.22 -11.63
C ARG A 30 -6.73 3.41 -11.04
N ILE A 31 -5.89 3.17 -10.04
CA ILE A 31 -5.04 4.18 -9.41
C ILE A 31 -4.01 4.73 -10.41
N GLY A 32 -3.47 3.87 -11.29
CA GLY A 32 -2.56 4.28 -12.35
C GLY A 32 -3.21 5.21 -13.38
N LEU A 33 -4.49 5.00 -13.69
CA LEU A 33 -5.26 5.86 -14.60
C LEU A 33 -5.63 7.21 -13.96
N SER A 34 -6.03 7.23 -12.69
CA SER A 34 -6.41 8.45 -11.97
C SER A 34 -5.21 9.27 -11.49
N ALA A 35 -4.01 8.69 -11.45
CA ALA A 35 -2.79 9.28 -10.88
C ALA A 35 -2.94 9.75 -9.42
N SER A 36 -3.95 9.23 -8.70
CA SER A 36 -4.28 9.56 -7.31
C SER A 36 -5.07 8.44 -6.65
N VAL A 37 -4.85 8.19 -5.36
CA VAL A 37 -5.64 7.23 -4.56
C VAL A 37 -6.90 7.90 -4.05
N SER A 38 -8.07 7.42 -4.47
CA SER A 38 -9.34 7.90 -3.92
C SER A 38 -9.67 7.27 -2.57
N ARG A 39 -10.60 7.87 -1.82
CA ARG A 39 -11.12 7.29 -0.57
C ARG A 39 -11.76 5.90 -0.78
N ALA A 40 -12.38 5.67 -1.94
CA ALA A 40 -12.96 4.37 -2.27
C ALA A 40 -11.88 3.30 -2.55
N ASP A 41 -10.74 3.72 -3.11
CA ASP A 41 -9.61 2.84 -3.39
C ASP A 41 -8.81 2.48 -2.14
N ALA A 42 -8.81 3.39 -1.16
CA ALA A 42 -8.05 3.28 0.07
C ALA A 42 -8.24 1.97 0.84
N GLY A 43 -9.50 1.53 0.98
CA GLY A 43 -9.82 0.28 1.65
C GLY A 43 -9.16 -0.91 0.95
N GLY A 44 -9.20 -0.92 -0.38
CA GLY A 44 -8.55 -1.92 -1.21
C GLY A 44 -7.02 -1.87 -1.11
N VAL A 45 -6.43 -0.67 -1.03
CA VAL A 45 -4.98 -0.50 -0.85
C VAL A 45 -4.54 -1.06 0.50
N ILE A 46 -5.25 -0.72 1.58
CA ILE A 46 -4.97 -1.23 2.93
C ILE A 46 -5.14 -2.75 3.00
N SER A 47 -6.20 -3.30 2.38
CA SER A 47 -6.42 -4.74 2.33
C SER A 47 -5.26 -5.44 1.63
N ALA A 48 -4.86 -4.96 0.44
CA ALA A 48 -3.77 -5.57 -0.32
C ALA A 48 -2.43 -5.55 0.42
N ILE A 49 -2.11 -4.46 1.13
CA ILE A 49 -0.89 -4.37 1.94
C ILE A 49 -0.98 -5.30 3.16
N SER A 50 -2.13 -5.38 3.81
CA SER A 50 -2.33 -6.26 4.97
C SER A 50 -2.21 -7.74 4.58
N ASP A 51 -2.77 -8.12 3.44
CA ASP A 51 -2.67 -9.48 2.90
C ASP A 51 -1.21 -9.82 2.57
N GLU A 52 -0.47 -8.89 1.93
CA GLU A 52 0.95 -9.09 1.65
C GLU A 52 1.78 -9.17 2.94
N LEU A 53 1.48 -8.36 3.95
CA LEU A 53 2.17 -8.40 5.23
C LEU A 53 1.96 -9.75 5.92
N THR A 54 0.74 -10.26 5.91
CA THR A 54 0.37 -11.55 6.51
C THR A 54 1.17 -12.70 5.89
N ASP A 55 1.34 -12.69 4.56
CA ASP A 55 2.15 -13.69 3.86
C ASP A 55 3.66 -13.54 4.07
N ASN A 56 4.10 -12.46 4.72
CA ASN A 56 5.50 -12.16 5.01
C ASN A 56 5.81 -12.15 6.52
N LEU A 57 4.97 -12.83 7.30
CA LEU A 57 5.26 -13.19 8.68
C LEU A 57 6.06 -14.50 8.73
N ASP A 58 6.93 -14.64 9.73
CA ASP A 58 7.64 -15.88 10.00
C ASP A 58 6.79 -16.84 10.87
N ALA A 59 7.40 -17.95 11.29
CA ALA A 59 6.73 -18.98 12.08
C ALA A 59 6.26 -18.48 13.46
N ASP A 60 6.87 -17.40 13.98
CA ASP A 60 6.54 -16.78 15.24
C ASP A 60 5.57 -15.61 15.08
N TRP A 61 4.97 -15.46 13.88
CA TRP A 61 4.09 -14.35 13.50
C TRP A 61 4.79 -12.98 13.49
N GLU A 62 6.12 -12.96 13.45
CA GLU A 62 6.90 -11.73 13.38
C GLU A 62 7.16 -11.34 11.92
N PRO A 63 7.15 -10.05 11.56
CA PRO A 63 7.46 -9.63 10.21
C PRO A 63 8.89 -10.00 9.83
N THR A 64 9.05 -10.71 8.71
CA THR A 64 10.36 -10.91 8.06
C THR A 64 11.00 -9.57 7.69
N GLN A 65 12.27 -9.55 7.24
CA GLN A 65 12.87 -8.29 6.75
C GLN A 65 12.02 -7.61 5.66
N HIS A 66 11.41 -8.39 4.77
CA HIS A 66 10.49 -7.86 3.77
C HIS A 66 9.18 -7.38 4.43
N GLY A 67 8.63 -8.18 5.35
CA GLY A 67 7.44 -7.83 6.14
C GLY A 67 7.58 -6.51 6.91
N LYS A 68 8.74 -6.24 7.52
CA LYS A 68 9.01 -4.96 8.20
C LYS A 68 8.86 -3.76 7.26
N ARG A 69 9.40 -3.89 6.05
CA ARG A 69 9.28 -2.84 5.03
C ARG A 69 7.83 -2.65 4.55
N ILE A 70 7.07 -3.73 4.43
CA ILE A 70 5.63 -3.67 4.11
C ILE A 70 4.87 -2.99 5.26
N SER A 71 5.20 -3.30 6.51
CA SER A 71 4.62 -2.68 7.71
C SER A 71 4.88 -1.17 7.76
N ASP A 72 6.10 -0.73 7.44
CA ASP A 72 6.44 0.69 7.35
C ASP A 72 5.59 1.42 6.28
N VAL A 73 5.39 0.79 5.12
CA VAL A 73 4.51 1.31 4.07
C VAL A 73 3.07 1.39 4.56
N LEU A 74 2.56 0.34 5.20
CA LEU A 74 1.21 0.30 5.77
C LEU A 74 0.99 1.45 6.77
N ALA A 75 1.95 1.69 7.66
CA ALA A 75 1.89 2.76 8.65
C ALA A 75 1.78 4.13 7.98
N ARG A 76 2.55 4.38 6.91
CA ARG A 76 2.50 5.64 6.15
C ARG A 76 1.20 5.82 5.39
N VAL A 77 0.68 4.76 4.76
CA VAL A 77 -0.61 4.80 4.07
C VAL A 77 -1.74 5.07 5.08
N ASN A 78 -1.69 4.47 6.27
CA ASN A 78 -2.65 4.75 7.35
C ASN A 78 -2.55 6.19 7.86
N ALA A 79 -1.34 6.73 8.06
CA ALA A 79 -1.15 8.12 8.45
C ALA A 79 -1.75 9.09 7.41
N MET A 80 -1.55 8.80 6.12
CA MET A 80 -2.12 9.56 5.01
C MET A 80 -3.65 9.54 5.03
N ARG A 81 -4.23 8.34 5.19
CA ARG A 81 -5.67 8.11 5.32
C ARG A 81 -6.30 8.93 6.44
N ILE A 82 -5.65 8.98 7.60
CA ILE A 82 -6.14 9.73 8.78
C ILE A 82 -6.04 11.24 8.54
N ALA A 83 -4.98 11.70 7.87
CA ALA A 83 -4.74 13.13 7.65
C ALA A 83 -5.63 13.76 6.57
N GLU A 84 -5.94 13.03 5.49
CA GLU A 84 -6.63 13.59 4.31
C GLU A 84 -8.12 13.25 4.19
N TRP A 85 -8.64 12.23 4.90
CA TRP A 85 -10.04 11.82 4.76
C TRP A 85 -10.83 11.99 6.07
N PRO A 86 -11.35 13.20 6.39
CA PRO A 86 -12.36 13.34 7.42
C PRO A 86 -13.64 12.58 7.02
N GLU A 87 -14.35 12.04 8.02
CA GLU A 87 -15.51 11.14 7.87
C GLU A 87 -16.58 11.63 6.92
#